data_AF-A0A8S2VAN3-F1
#
_entry.id   AF-A0A8S2VAN3-F1
#
_cell.length_a   1.000
_cell.length_b   1.000
_cell.length_c   1.000
_cell.angle_alpha   90.00
_cell.angle_beta   90.00
_cell.angle_gamma   90.00
#
_symmetry.space_group_name_H-M   'P 1'
#
loop_
_entity.id
_entity.type
_entity.pdbx_description
1 polymer ?
#
loop_
_entity_poly.entity_id
_entity_poly.type
_entity_poly.pdbx_seq_one_letter_code
_entity_poly.pdbx_strand_id
1 'polypeptide(L)' 'LHLSDIHVDFAYKPGSLANCHEPLCCRAGQPSANETGAGFW' A
#
# COMPACT_ATOMS: atom_id res chain seq x y z
N LEU A 1 3.72 4.42 28.64
CA LEU A 1 3.61 3.98 27.23
C LEU A 1 3.23 5.20 26.40
N HIS A 2 3.95 5.49 25.31
CA HIS A 2 3.66 6.61 24.41
C HIS A 2 3.65 6.04 22.99
N LEU A 3 2.50 6.10 22.32
CA LEU A 3 2.30 5.65 20.94
C LEU A 3 1.71 6.80 20.13
N SER A 4 2.12 6.93 18.87
CA SER A 4 1.61 7.91 17.91
C SER A 4 1.67 7.33 16.50
N ASP A 5 0.94 7.97 15.58
CA ASP A 5 1.06 7.76 14.12
C ASP A 5 0.81 6.31 13.66
N ILE A 6 -0.21 5.65 14.21
CA ILE A 6 -0.54 4.25 13.88
C ILE A 6 -0.93 4.10 12.39
N HIS A 7 -1.49 5.15 11.77
CA HIS A 7 -1.85 5.21 10.34
C HIS A 7 -2.51 3.93 9.80
N VAL A 8 -3.58 3.48 10.46
CA VAL A 8 -4.35 2.32 10.01
C VAL A 8 -5.07 2.66 8.70
N ASP A 9 -4.78 1.89 7.65
CA ASP A 9 -5.41 2.02 6.35
C ASP A 9 -6.36 0.84 6.08
N PHE A 10 -7.66 1.06 6.26
CA PHE A 10 -8.68 0.04 6.02
C PHE A 10 -8.81 -0.37 4.55
N ALA A 11 -8.22 0.41 3.63
CA ALA A 11 -8.19 0.08 2.22
C ALA A 11 -6.89 -0.63 1.81
N TYR A 12 -5.94 -0.86 2.71
CA TYR A 12 -4.70 -1.56 2.39
C TYR A 12 -4.99 -2.94 1.81
N LYS A 13 -4.36 -3.23 0.67
CA LYS A 13 -4.58 -4.45 -0.09
C LYS A 13 -3.25 -5.05 -0.55
N PRO A 14 -2.84 -6.21 -0.01
CA PRO A 14 -1.66 -6.91 -0.49
C PRO A 14 -1.70 -7.18 -1.99
N GLY A 15 -0.55 -7.06 -2.65
CA GLY A 15 -0.39 -7.26 -4.09
C GLY A 15 -0.94 -6.13 -4.97
N SER A 16 -1.54 -5.09 -4.39
CA SER A 16 -1.95 -3.89 -5.14
C SER A 16 -0.74 -3.07 -5.58
N LEU A 17 -0.94 -2.05 -6.41
CA LEU A 17 0.17 -1.25 -6.94
C LEU A 17 0.87 -0.46 -5.81
N ALA A 18 2.13 -0.77 -5.53
CA ALA A 18 2.90 -0.10 -4.47
C ALA A 18 3.45 1.25 -4.91
N ASN A 19 3.77 1.40 -6.19
CA ASN A 19 4.26 2.64 -6.79
C ASN A 19 3.20 3.18 -7.76
N CYS A 20 2.44 4.17 -7.32
CA CYS A 20 1.33 4.76 -8.04
C CYS A 20 1.47 6.29 -8.09
N HIS A 21 0.65 6.96 -8.90
CA HIS A 21 0.68 8.43 -9.04
C HIS A 21 -0.23 9.15 -8.02
N GLU A 22 -0.88 8.40 -7.14
CA GLU A 22 -1.74 8.96 -6.09
C GLU A 22 -0.93 9.34 -4.85
N PRO A 23 -1.44 10.24 -4.00
CA PRO A 23 -0.79 10.58 -2.73
C PRO A 23 -0.64 9.40 -1.75
N LEU A 24 -1.42 8.32 -1.94
CA LEU A 24 -1.35 7.10 -1.13
C LEU A 24 -1.67 5.86 -1.98
N CYS A 25 -0.71 4.94 -2.05
CA CYS A 25 -0.78 3.70 -2.83
C CYS A 25 -1.18 2.50 -1.97
N CYS A 26 -0.92 1.28 -2.44
CA CYS A 26 -1.15 0.03 -1.70
C CYS A 26 -2.62 -0.30 -1.39
N ARG A 27 -3.56 0.32 -2.10
CA ARG A 27 -5.01 0.11 -1.93
C ARG A 27 -5.67 -0.58 -3.13
N ALA A 28 -5.20 -0.24 -4.32
CA ALA A 28 -5.81 -0.64 -5.59
C ALA A 28 -4.76 -0.67 -6.72
N GLY A 29 -5.21 -1.04 -7.91
CA GLY A 29 -4.34 -1.23 -9.07
C GLY A 29 -3.61 -2.59 -9.03
N GLN A 30 -3.11 -2.99 -10.19
CA GLN A 30 -2.37 -4.24 -10.35
C GLN A 30 -1.00 -3.90 -10.95
N PRO A 31 0.11 -4.29 -10.28
CA PRO A 31 1.45 -4.08 -10.81
C PRO A 31 1.61 -4.85 -12.13
N SER A 32 2.29 -4.21 -13.08
CA SER A 32 2.79 -4.89 -14.27
C SER A 32 3.90 -5.89 -13.92
N ALA A 33 4.30 -6.73 -14.87
CA ALA A 33 5.25 -7.83 -14.65
C ALA A 33 6.60 -7.40 -14.04
N ASN A 34 6.99 -6.14 -14.23
CA ASN A 34 8.24 -5.59 -13.72
C ASN A 34 8.05 -4.63 -12.53
N GLU A 35 6.83 -4.47 -12.04
CA GLU A 35 6.51 -3.60 -10.90
C GLU A 35 6.32 -4.43 -9.63
N THR A 36 6.74 -3.86 -8.50
CA THR A 36 6.55 -4.49 -7.20
C THR A 36 5.16 -4.15 -6.67
N GLY A 37 4.42 -5.19 -6.25
CA GLY A 37 3.17 -5.01 -5.52
C GLY A 37 3.37 -4.77 -4.04
N ALA A 38 2.34 -4.22 -3.40
CA ALA A 38 2.30 -4.00 -1.96
C ALA A 38 2.52 -5.33 -1.24
N GLY A 39 3.32 -5.29 -0.17
CA GLY A 39 3.56 -6.44 0.68
C GLY A 39 2.29 -6.93 1.38
N PHE A 40 2.43 -7.99 2.17
CA PHE A 40 1.36 -8.38 3.09
C PHE A 40 1.42 -7.57 4.39
N TRP A 41 2.59 -7.04 4.75
CA TRP A 41 2.89 -6.29 5.97
C TRP A 41 3.57 -4.96 5.62
#